data_AF-A0A7C8AEB3-F1
#
_entry.id   AF-A0A7C8AEB3-F1
#
_cell.length_a   1.000
_cell.length_b   1.000
_cell.length_c   1.000
_cell.angle_alpha   90.00
_cell.angle_beta   90.00
_cell.angle_gamma   90.00
#
_symmetry.space_group_name_H-M   'P 1'
#
loop_
_entity.id
_entity.type
_entity.pdbx_description
1 polymer ?
#
loop_
_entity_poly.entity_id
_entity_poly.type
_entity_poly.pdbx_seq_one_letter_code
_entity_poly.pdbx_strand_id
1 'polypeptide(L)'
;METDGVKKVYLVGIGGIAMGTLATMLKQSGFEVAGSDQNLYPPMSTHLRTLGIPIFEGFSPQNPQNFAPDLFIMGNVIRRENPEAQFIMAQDRPCLSMPQAISRFFLPGRRSMVVSGTHGKSTTSSLLAWVLERGGKDPGAFIGALIKDWGRSYRLGSGEYMVLEGDEYDTAFFDKGPKFLHYQPYTAVVTGIEFDHADIFSGLDAILKAFRDFVRLIPERGHLIINADDPNSMSLASECKGCVIT
;
A
#
# COMPACT_ATOMS: atom_id res chain seq x y z
N MET A 1 7.42 -0.67 -17.48
CA MET A 1 7.41 -1.40 -16.20
C MET A 1 7.96 -2.78 -16.54
N GLU A 2 9.15 -3.12 -16.04
CA GLU A 2 9.73 -4.45 -16.27
C GLU A 2 8.96 -5.43 -15.39
N THR A 3 8.21 -6.36 -16.00
CA THR A 3 7.22 -7.17 -15.27
C THR A 3 7.77 -8.52 -14.81
N ASP A 4 9.07 -8.80 -14.97
CA ASP A 4 9.70 -10.11 -14.75
C ASP A 4 8.93 -11.30 -15.37
N GLY A 5 8.21 -11.06 -16.46
CA GLY A 5 7.35 -12.07 -17.10
C GLY A 5 5.96 -12.25 -16.48
N VAL A 6 5.63 -11.57 -15.38
CA VAL A 6 4.28 -11.55 -14.79
C VAL A 6 3.31 -10.83 -15.74
N LYS A 7 2.20 -11.49 -16.09
CA LYS A 7 1.11 -10.94 -16.90
C LYS A 7 -0.23 -11.05 -16.21
N LYS A 8 -0.46 -12.16 -15.49
CA LYS A 8 -1.70 -12.48 -14.78
C LYS A 8 -1.52 -12.35 -13.28
N VAL A 9 -2.33 -11.52 -12.64
CA VAL A 9 -2.29 -11.27 -11.20
C VAL A 9 -3.64 -11.63 -10.58
N TYR A 10 -3.59 -12.39 -9.48
CA TYR A 10 -4.78 -12.79 -8.74
C TYR A 10 -4.77 -12.22 -7.33
N LEU A 11 -5.81 -11.47 -6.97
CA LEU A 11 -5.94 -10.85 -5.66
C LEU A 11 -6.89 -11.67 -4.77
N VAL A 12 -6.42 -12.12 -3.61
CA VAL A 12 -7.25 -12.76 -2.58
C VAL A 12 -7.72 -11.68 -1.60
N GLY A 13 -9.03 -11.48 -1.48
CA GLY A 13 -9.63 -10.36 -0.75
C GLY A 13 -9.72 -9.08 -1.60
N ILE A 14 -10.08 -9.23 -2.87
CA ILE A 14 -10.11 -8.13 -3.86
C ILE A 14 -11.17 -7.05 -3.56
N GLY A 15 -12.18 -7.36 -2.74
CA GLY A 15 -13.28 -6.46 -2.41
C GLY A 15 -12.91 -5.35 -1.42
N GLY A 16 -11.78 -5.47 -0.72
CA GLY A 16 -11.29 -4.41 0.18
C GLY A 16 -10.94 -3.13 -0.58
N ILE A 17 -11.13 -1.96 0.05
CA ILE A 17 -10.91 -0.65 -0.61
C ILE A 17 -9.51 -0.55 -1.24
N ALA A 18 -8.47 -0.86 -0.47
CA ALA A 18 -7.09 -0.82 -0.95
C ALA A 18 -6.80 -1.91 -2.01
N MET A 19 -7.34 -3.12 -1.80
CA MET A 19 -7.14 -4.25 -2.72
C MET A 19 -7.81 -4.02 -4.07
N GLY A 20 -9.06 -3.54 -4.09
CA GLY A 20 -9.76 -3.19 -5.30
C GLY A 20 -9.11 -2.00 -6.02
N THR A 21 -8.61 -1.02 -5.28
CA THR A 21 -7.82 0.08 -5.86
C THR A 21 -6.55 -0.43 -6.54
N LEU A 22 -5.81 -1.34 -5.88
CA LEU A 22 -4.63 -1.98 -6.46
C LEU A 22 -4.98 -2.80 -7.70
N ALA A 23 -6.06 -3.59 -7.67
CA ALA A 23 -6.55 -4.34 -8.83
C ALA A 23 -6.84 -3.41 -10.02
N THR A 24 -7.48 -2.27 -9.77
CA THR A 24 -7.73 -1.24 -10.78
C THR A 24 -6.43 -0.68 -11.37
N MET A 25 -5.46 -0.34 -10.53
CA MET A 25 -4.17 0.17 -10.99
C MET A 25 -3.39 -0.85 -11.83
N LEU A 26 -3.37 -2.12 -11.41
CA LEU A 26 -2.75 -3.21 -12.16
C LEU A 26 -3.44 -3.41 -13.52
N LYS A 27 -4.78 -3.42 -13.54
CA LYS A 27 -5.56 -3.55 -14.79
C LYS A 27 -5.25 -2.40 -15.76
N GLN A 28 -5.21 -1.16 -15.27
CA GLN A 28 -4.87 0.01 -16.07
C GLN A 28 -3.40 0.01 -16.53
N SER A 29 -2.52 -0.68 -15.81
CA SER A 29 -1.11 -0.87 -16.17
C SER A 29 -0.88 -2.03 -17.16
N GLY A 30 -1.96 -2.69 -17.62
CA GLY A 30 -1.92 -3.72 -18.66
C GLY A 30 -1.87 -5.16 -18.16
N PHE A 31 -1.99 -5.41 -16.86
CA PHE A 31 -2.08 -6.76 -16.33
C PHE A 31 -3.47 -7.37 -16.55
N GLU A 32 -3.50 -8.68 -16.74
CA GLU A 32 -4.72 -9.48 -16.59
C GLU A 32 -4.97 -9.69 -15.10
N VAL A 33 -6.06 -9.14 -14.58
CA VAL A 33 -6.35 -9.14 -13.15
C VAL A 33 -7.64 -9.89 -12.89
N ALA A 34 -7.65 -10.76 -11.89
CA ALA A 34 -8.84 -11.35 -11.30
C ALA A 34 -8.68 -11.43 -9.77
N GLY A 35 -9.74 -11.81 -9.06
CA GLY A 35 -9.62 -12.06 -7.63
C GLY A 35 -10.89 -12.62 -6.99
N SER A 36 -10.80 -12.92 -5.70
CA SER A 36 -11.88 -13.47 -4.90
C SER A 36 -12.18 -12.60 -3.68
N ASP A 37 -13.43 -12.65 -3.22
CA ASP A 37 -13.80 -12.15 -1.90
C ASP A 37 -15.07 -12.85 -1.39
N GLN A 38 -15.25 -12.90 -0.06
CA GLN A 38 -16.42 -13.51 0.58
C GLN A 38 -17.68 -12.67 0.35
N ASN A 39 -17.55 -11.34 0.42
CA ASN A 39 -18.67 -10.40 0.54
C ASN A 39 -18.47 -9.20 -0.41
N LEU A 40 -18.93 -9.34 -1.65
CA LEU A 40 -18.72 -8.35 -2.72
C LEU A 40 -19.91 -7.40 -2.85
N TYR A 41 -19.82 -6.24 -2.22
CA TYR A 41 -20.87 -5.23 -2.29
C TYR A 41 -20.48 -4.03 -3.17
N PRO A 42 -21.46 -3.35 -3.79
CA PRO A 42 -21.26 -2.02 -4.34
C PRO A 42 -20.74 -1.05 -3.26
N PRO A 43 -19.90 -0.05 -3.62
CA PRO A 43 -19.53 0.32 -4.98
C PRO A 43 -18.37 -0.50 -5.56
N MET A 44 -17.62 -1.24 -4.74
CA MET A 44 -16.37 -1.89 -5.19
C MET A 44 -16.63 -3.00 -6.21
N SER A 45 -17.62 -3.87 -5.96
CA SER A 45 -17.94 -4.95 -6.90
C SER A 45 -18.40 -4.41 -8.26
N THR A 46 -19.21 -3.36 -8.28
CA THR A 46 -19.64 -2.66 -9.50
C THR A 46 -18.47 -2.01 -10.22
N HIS A 47 -17.56 -1.36 -9.48
CA HIS A 47 -16.37 -0.71 -10.04
C HIS A 47 -15.47 -1.72 -10.76
N LEU A 48 -15.11 -2.83 -10.09
CA LEU A 48 -14.26 -3.88 -10.64
C LEU A 48 -14.91 -4.54 -11.87
N ARG A 49 -16.22 -4.80 -11.84
CA ARG A 49 -16.97 -5.33 -13.00
C ARG A 49 -16.96 -4.36 -14.19
N THR A 50 -17.11 -3.06 -13.94
CA THR A 50 -17.06 -2.02 -14.99
C THR A 50 -15.70 -1.99 -15.69
N LEU A 51 -14.63 -2.35 -14.98
CA LEU A 51 -13.27 -2.48 -15.53
C LEU A 51 -13.01 -3.84 -16.20
N GLY A 52 -14.00 -4.74 -16.24
CA GLY A 52 -13.85 -6.09 -16.79
C GLY A 52 -12.88 -6.96 -16.01
N ILE A 53 -12.76 -6.74 -14.70
CA ILE A 53 -11.97 -7.58 -13.79
C ILE A 53 -12.87 -8.73 -13.33
N PRO A 54 -12.55 -10.01 -13.64
CA PRO A 54 -13.31 -11.15 -13.13
C PRO A 54 -13.20 -11.24 -11.62
N ILE A 55 -14.34 -11.46 -10.96
CA ILE A 55 -14.43 -11.59 -9.51
C ILE A 55 -15.13 -12.89 -9.16
N PHE A 56 -14.49 -13.70 -8.33
CA PHE A 56 -15.03 -14.95 -7.81
C PHE A 56 -15.63 -14.69 -6.42
N GLU A 57 -16.85 -15.17 -6.20
CA GLU A 57 -17.53 -15.04 -4.91
C GLU A 57 -17.20 -16.24 -4.03
N GLY A 58 -16.80 -15.94 -2.78
CA GLY A 58 -16.26 -16.93 -1.86
C GLY A 58 -14.82 -17.34 -2.19
N PHE A 59 -14.19 -18.00 -1.23
CA PHE A 59 -12.82 -18.50 -1.36
C PHE A 59 -12.83 -19.99 -1.70
N SER A 60 -12.31 -20.32 -2.87
CA SER A 60 -12.20 -21.69 -3.35
C SER A 60 -10.89 -21.91 -4.09
N PRO A 61 -10.16 -23.02 -3.85
CA PRO A 61 -8.96 -23.37 -4.62
C PRO A 61 -9.19 -23.45 -6.14
N GLN A 62 -10.42 -23.72 -6.58
CA GLN A 62 -10.76 -23.78 -8.01
C GLN A 62 -10.69 -22.40 -8.68
N ASN A 63 -10.95 -21.31 -7.94
CA ASN A 63 -10.93 -19.96 -8.48
C ASN A 63 -9.55 -19.57 -9.06
N PRO A 64 -8.45 -19.59 -8.27
CA PRO A 64 -7.13 -19.31 -8.80
C PRO A 64 -6.62 -20.38 -9.77
N GLN A 65 -7.04 -21.63 -9.62
CA GLN A 65 -6.68 -22.71 -10.55
C GLN A 65 -7.22 -22.44 -11.97
N ASN A 66 -8.48 -22.03 -12.07
CA ASN A 66 -9.12 -21.72 -13.36
C ASN A 66 -8.53 -20.47 -14.02
N PHE A 67 -8.13 -19.48 -13.23
CA PHE A 67 -7.51 -18.27 -13.75
C PHE A 67 -6.04 -18.46 -14.18
N ALA A 68 -5.33 -19.37 -13.49
CA ALA A 68 -3.91 -19.66 -13.68
C ALA A 68 -3.03 -18.39 -13.67
N PRO A 69 -2.98 -17.65 -12.54
CA PRO A 69 -2.18 -16.42 -12.43
C PRO A 69 -0.68 -16.70 -12.41
N ASP A 70 0.14 -15.72 -12.76
CA ASP A 70 1.60 -15.79 -12.57
C ASP A 70 2.01 -15.35 -11.16
N LEU A 71 1.20 -14.49 -10.54
CA LEU A 71 1.45 -13.90 -9.22
C LEU A 71 0.17 -13.77 -8.40
N PHE A 72 0.27 -14.06 -7.11
CA PHE A 72 -0.78 -13.80 -6.12
C PHE A 72 -0.50 -12.54 -5.31
N ILE A 73 -1.54 -11.81 -4.96
CA ILE A 73 -1.48 -10.72 -3.99
C ILE A 73 -2.49 -10.99 -2.89
N MET A 74 -2.03 -10.99 -1.65
CA MET A 74 -2.82 -11.31 -0.48
C MET A 74 -3.25 -10.06 0.28
N GLY A 75 -4.55 -9.92 0.51
CA GLY A 75 -5.10 -8.90 1.39
C GLY A 75 -4.80 -9.18 2.87
N ASN A 76 -4.67 -8.13 3.66
CA ASN A 76 -4.37 -8.21 5.11
C ASN A 76 -5.47 -8.89 5.93
N VAL A 77 -6.72 -8.90 5.43
CA VAL A 77 -7.85 -9.59 6.06
C VAL A 77 -7.80 -11.10 5.90
N ILE A 78 -7.03 -11.61 4.93
CA ILE A 78 -6.92 -13.04 4.66
C ILE A 78 -6.12 -13.70 5.79
N ARG A 79 -6.63 -14.84 6.25
CA ARG A 79 -6.03 -15.66 7.31
C ARG A 79 -5.41 -16.92 6.71
N ARG A 80 -4.53 -17.57 7.46
CA ARG A 80 -3.81 -18.76 6.99
C ARG A 80 -4.77 -19.89 6.64
N GLU A 81 -5.90 -19.99 7.32
CA GLU A 81 -6.93 -21.01 7.16
C GLU A 81 -7.79 -20.80 5.90
N ASN A 82 -7.64 -19.67 5.22
CA ASN A 82 -8.37 -19.38 3.98
C ASN A 82 -8.07 -20.46 2.92
N PRO A 83 -9.09 -21.05 2.27
CA PRO A 83 -8.90 -22.13 1.30
C PRO A 83 -7.95 -21.77 0.14
N GLU A 84 -8.02 -20.54 -0.36
CA GLU A 84 -7.14 -20.07 -1.43
C GLU A 84 -5.73 -19.80 -0.91
N ALA A 85 -5.58 -19.28 0.31
CA ALA A 85 -4.26 -19.11 0.93
C ALA A 85 -3.54 -20.46 1.12
N GLN A 86 -4.24 -21.47 1.66
CA GLN A 86 -3.71 -22.83 1.81
C GLN A 86 -3.28 -23.42 0.46
N PHE A 87 -4.11 -23.25 -0.58
CA PHE A 87 -3.81 -23.69 -1.93
C PHE A 87 -2.54 -23.02 -2.50
N ILE A 88 -2.43 -21.69 -2.37
CA ILE A 88 -1.28 -20.92 -2.86
C ILE A 88 0.01 -21.36 -2.16
N MET A 89 -0.04 -21.53 -0.83
CA MET A 89 1.10 -21.97 -0.02
C MET A 89 1.53 -23.40 -0.34
N ALA A 90 0.58 -24.32 -0.55
CA ALA A 90 0.88 -25.72 -0.85
C ALA A 90 1.55 -25.93 -2.21
N GLN A 91 1.47 -24.94 -3.10
CA GLN A 91 2.02 -24.98 -4.45
C GLN A 91 3.29 -24.13 -4.62
N ASP A 92 3.84 -23.58 -3.53
CA ASP A 92 5.02 -22.70 -3.54
C ASP A 92 4.96 -21.58 -4.59
N ARG A 93 3.75 -21.03 -4.82
CA ARG A 93 3.54 -20.02 -5.85
C ARG A 93 3.96 -18.63 -5.37
N PRO A 94 4.49 -17.77 -6.27
CA PRO A 94 4.83 -16.40 -5.91
C PRO A 94 3.63 -15.65 -5.32
N CYS A 95 3.80 -15.11 -4.12
CA CYS A 95 2.77 -14.37 -3.41
C CYS A 95 3.37 -13.14 -2.74
N LEU A 96 2.72 -11.98 -2.92
CA LEU A 96 3.09 -10.72 -2.28
C LEU A 96 1.96 -10.23 -1.37
N SER A 97 2.29 -9.44 -0.36
CA SER A 97 1.30 -8.60 0.31
C SER A 97 0.95 -7.39 -0.57
N MET A 98 -0.16 -6.71 -0.28
CA MET A 98 -0.57 -5.47 -0.97
C MET A 98 0.55 -4.41 -1.03
N PRO A 99 1.21 -4.03 0.08
CA PRO A 99 2.26 -3.00 0.03
C PRO A 99 3.53 -3.48 -0.69
N GLN A 100 3.85 -4.78 -0.66
CA GLN A 100 4.92 -5.35 -1.46
C GLN A 100 4.61 -5.27 -2.97
N ALA A 101 3.37 -5.51 -3.38
CA ALA A 101 2.94 -5.32 -4.76
C ALA A 101 3.01 -3.85 -5.19
N ILE A 102 2.62 -2.91 -4.31
CA ILE A 102 2.82 -1.47 -4.56
C ILE A 102 4.30 -1.16 -4.79
N SER A 103 5.16 -1.65 -3.89
CA SER A 103 6.61 -1.51 -3.96
C SER A 103 7.19 -2.04 -5.27
N ARG A 104 6.78 -3.25 -5.66
CA ARG A 104 7.29 -3.94 -6.85
C ARG A 104 6.87 -3.27 -8.15
N PHE A 105 5.60 -2.89 -8.27
CA PHE A 105 5.06 -2.46 -9.56
C PHE A 105 5.12 -0.94 -9.73
N PHE A 106 4.87 -0.15 -8.69
CA PHE A 106 4.61 1.29 -8.86
C PHE A 106 5.72 2.22 -8.35
N LEU A 107 6.72 1.69 -7.64
CA LEU A 107 7.85 2.48 -7.14
C LEU A 107 9.13 2.46 -7.99
N PRO A 108 9.43 1.43 -8.81
CA PRO A 108 10.66 1.45 -9.60
C PRO A 108 10.75 2.70 -10.50
N GLY A 109 11.89 3.38 -10.43
CA GLY A 109 12.14 4.62 -11.18
C GLY A 109 11.45 5.88 -10.64
N ARG A 110 10.80 5.81 -9.47
CA ARG A 110 10.10 6.94 -8.84
C ARG A 110 10.64 7.26 -7.46
N ARG A 111 10.43 8.49 -7.01
CA ARG A 111 10.68 8.94 -5.65
C ARG A 111 9.41 8.77 -4.83
N SER A 112 9.43 7.78 -3.94
CA SER A 112 8.33 7.52 -3.00
C SER A 112 8.25 8.62 -1.94
N MET A 113 7.07 9.21 -1.79
CA MET A 113 6.76 10.20 -0.76
C MET A 113 5.70 9.61 0.17
N VAL A 114 6.12 9.16 1.35
CA VAL A 114 5.29 8.38 2.26
C VAL A 114 4.85 9.26 3.43
N VAL A 115 3.55 9.39 3.63
CA VAL A 115 2.96 10.15 4.73
C VAL A 115 2.45 9.17 5.79
N SER A 116 3.04 9.19 6.98
CA SER A 116 2.75 8.30 8.09
C SER A 116 2.47 9.10 9.38
N GLY A 117 2.00 8.41 10.41
CA GLY A 117 1.64 8.95 11.73
C GLY A 117 0.23 8.53 12.15
N THR A 118 -0.11 8.64 13.43
CA THR A 118 -1.38 8.13 13.96
C THR A 118 -2.59 8.82 13.32
N HIS A 119 -2.51 10.15 13.13
CA HIS A 119 -3.59 10.95 12.56
C HIS A 119 -3.12 11.83 11.40
N GLY A 120 -4.07 12.31 10.59
CA GLY A 120 -3.80 13.28 9.52
C GLY A 120 -3.11 12.71 8.27
N LYS A 121 -2.86 11.39 8.20
CA LYS A 121 -2.23 10.71 7.06
C LYS A 121 -2.96 11.02 5.75
N SER A 122 -4.24 10.70 5.67
CA SER A 122 -5.03 10.83 4.42
C SER A 122 -5.20 12.27 3.96
N THR A 123 -5.39 13.21 4.89
CA THR A 123 -5.48 14.64 4.56
C THR A 123 -4.14 15.16 4.01
N THR A 124 -3.05 14.84 4.70
CA THR A 124 -1.71 15.32 4.33
C THR A 124 -1.23 14.70 3.02
N SER A 125 -1.44 13.39 2.82
CA SER A 125 -1.12 12.71 1.56
C SER A 125 -1.96 13.25 0.39
N SER A 126 -3.25 13.53 0.62
CA SER A 126 -4.13 14.15 -0.38
C SER A 126 -3.66 15.55 -0.78
N LEU A 127 -3.31 16.39 0.20
CA LEU A 127 -2.79 17.73 -0.05
C LEU A 127 -1.46 17.69 -0.80
N LEU A 128 -0.55 16.81 -0.38
CA LEU A 128 0.74 16.62 -1.06
C LEU A 128 0.55 16.22 -2.52
N ALA A 129 -0.29 15.22 -2.78
CA ALA A 129 -0.55 14.74 -4.13
C ALA A 129 -1.22 15.81 -5.01
N TRP A 130 -2.15 16.58 -4.43
CA TRP A 130 -2.80 17.70 -5.11
C TRP A 130 -1.83 18.84 -5.45
N VAL A 131 -0.98 19.25 -4.50
CA VAL A 131 0.03 20.31 -4.74
C VAL A 131 1.01 19.89 -5.85
N LEU A 132 1.48 18.64 -5.83
CA LEU A 132 2.35 18.11 -6.87
C LEU A 132 1.67 18.10 -8.24
N GLU A 133 0.40 17.69 -8.32
CA GLU A 133 -0.38 17.74 -9.55
C GLU A 133 -0.51 19.19 -10.07
N ARG A 134 -0.96 20.12 -9.21
CA ARG A 134 -1.13 21.54 -9.57
C ARG A 134 0.18 22.21 -9.95
N GLY A 135 1.30 21.74 -9.40
CA GLY A 135 2.66 22.13 -9.78
C GLY A 135 3.18 21.46 -11.06
N GLY A 136 2.35 20.72 -11.80
CA GLY A 136 2.70 20.11 -13.08
C GLY A 136 3.62 18.89 -12.96
N LYS A 137 3.72 18.26 -11.79
CA LYS A 137 4.60 17.10 -11.56
C LYS A 137 3.97 15.76 -11.91
N ASP A 138 2.66 15.72 -12.19
CA ASP A 138 1.87 14.52 -12.52
C ASP A 138 2.20 13.28 -11.64
N PRO A 139 2.00 13.38 -10.31
CA PRO A 139 2.37 12.32 -9.39
C PRO A 139 1.48 11.09 -9.56
N GLY A 140 2.07 9.92 -9.30
CA GLY A 140 1.30 8.76 -8.89
C GLY A 140 0.84 8.91 -7.44
N ALA A 141 -0.25 8.25 -7.08
CA ALA A 141 -0.78 8.30 -5.73
C ALA A 141 -1.52 7.00 -5.38
N PHE A 142 -1.39 6.56 -4.13
CA PHE A 142 -2.21 5.51 -3.52
C PHE A 142 -2.52 5.91 -2.08
N ILE A 143 -3.75 6.35 -1.85
CA ILE A 143 -4.19 7.01 -0.61
C ILE A 143 -5.42 6.30 -0.06
N GLY A 144 -5.61 6.26 1.27
CA GLY A 144 -6.74 5.58 1.90
C GLY A 144 -8.08 6.29 1.71
N ALA A 145 -8.05 7.59 1.40
CA ALA A 145 -9.22 8.44 1.22
C ALA A 145 -9.40 8.93 -0.22
N LEU A 146 -10.64 9.27 -0.57
CA LEU A 146 -11.00 9.87 -1.84
C LEU A 146 -10.53 11.33 -1.91
N ILE A 147 -9.77 11.68 -2.93
CA ILE A 147 -9.41 13.06 -3.24
C ILE A 147 -10.56 13.68 -4.05
N LYS A 148 -11.18 14.73 -3.50
CA LYS A 148 -12.40 15.35 -4.06
C LYS A 148 -12.23 15.76 -5.52
N ASP A 149 -11.15 16.47 -5.85
CA ASP A 149 -10.86 16.93 -7.21
C ASP A 149 -10.67 15.78 -8.21
N TRP A 150 -10.25 14.61 -7.75
CA TRP A 150 -10.01 13.46 -8.63
C TRP A 150 -11.20 12.50 -8.71
N GLY A 151 -12.11 12.55 -7.72
CA GLY A 151 -13.19 11.57 -7.54
C GLY A 151 -12.69 10.16 -7.24
N ARG A 152 -11.44 10.00 -6.81
CA ARG A 152 -10.78 8.71 -6.54
C ARG A 152 -9.64 8.85 -5.55
N SER A 153 -9.17 7.71 -5.04
CA SER A 153 -8.11 7.62 -4.02
C SER A 153 -6.73 7.27 -4.59
N TYR A 154 -6.59 7.18 -5.91
CA TYR A 154 -5.36 6.80 -6.58
C TYR A 154 -5.14 7.58 -7.88
N ARG A 155 -3.88 7.63 -8.33
CA ARG A 155 -3.47 7.99 -9.70
C ARG A 155 -2.29 7.13 -10.09
N LEU A 156 -2.23 6.72 -11.35
CA LEU A 156 -1.01 6.12 -11.89
C LEU A 156 0.09 7.18 -12.00
N GLY A 157 -0.22 8.29 -12.67
CA GLY A 157 0.72 9.38 -12.97
C GLY A 157 1.89 8.90 -13.84
N SER A 158 2.55 9.83 -14.51
CA SER A 158 3.76 9.56 -15.32
C SER A 158 4.99 10.26 -14.78
N GLY A 159 4.82 11.11 -13.76
CA GLY A 159 5.89 11.87 -13.15
C GLY A 159 6.77 11.09 -12.20
N GLU A 160 7.80 11.79 -11.72
CA GLU A 160 8.86 11.27 -10.86
C GLU A 160 8.36 10.81 -9.47
N TYR A 161 7.27 11.39 -8.96
CA TYR A 161 6.83 11.15 -7.58
C TYR A 161 5.71 10.11 -7.49
N MET A 162 5.75 9.31 -6.42
CA MET A 162 4.65 8.45 -5.99
C MET A 162 4.29 8.81 -4.56
N VAL A 163 3.07 9.32 -4.34
CA VAL A 163 2.57 9.67 -3.00
C VAL A 163 1.84 8.48 -2.39
N LEU A 164 2.24 8.10 -1.18
CA LEU A 164 1.68 6.94 -0.48
C LEU A 164 1.24 7.31 0.92
N GLU A 165 0.10 6.76 1.32
CA GLU A 165 -0.30 6.73 2.72
C GLU A 165 0.41 5.56 3.43
N GLY A 166 1.30 5.89 4.36
CA GLY A 166 2.07 4.95 5.18
C GLY A 166 1.30 4.55 6.41
N ASP A 167 0.77 3.33 6.40
CA ASP A 167 -0.13 2.82 7.43
C ASP A 167 0.57 1.76 8.30
N GLU A 168 0.28 1.81 9.60
CA GLU A 168 0.93 1.04 10.66
C GLU A 168 0.37 -0.38 10.84
N TYR A 169 -0.74 -0.71 10.18
CA TYR A 169 -1.35 -2.05 10.19
C TYR A 169 -0.48 -3.11 9.50
N ASP A 170 -0.69 -4.36 9.92
CA ASP A 170 -0.13 -5.57 9.28
C ASP A 170 -0.38 -5.61 7.76
N THR A 171 0.55 -6.20 7.01
CA THR A 171 0.45 -6.34 5.55
C THR A 171 -0.30 -7.60 5.12
N ALA A 172 0.01 -8.76 5.71
CA ALA A 172 -0.56 -10.07 5.42
C ALA A 172 -0.33 -11.03 6.60
N PHE A 173 -0.97 -12.21 6.61
CA PHE A 173 -0.75 -13.16 7.72
C PHE A 173 0.69 -13.67 7.81
N PHE A 174 1.44 -13.68 6.70
CA PHE A 174 2.84 -14.09 6.63
C PHE A 174 3.83 -12.93 6.82
N ASP A 175 3.34 -11.69 6.90
CA ASP A 175 4.13 -10.48 7.04
C ASP A 175 3.39 -9.49 7.95
N LYS A 176 3.75 -9.57 9.23
CA LYS A 176 3.18 -8.82 10.36
C LYS A 176 3.84 -7.44 10.55
N GLY A 177 4.68 -7.02 9.61
CA GLY A 177 5.23 -5.67 9.62
C GLY A 177 4.18 -4.63 9.22
N PRO A 178 4.38 -3.36 9.63
CA PRO A 178 3.65 -2.22 9.08
C PRO A 178 3.81 -2.05 7.57
N LYS A 179 2.74 -1.65 6.88
CA LYS A 179 2.75 -1.46 5.41
C LYS A 179 3.81 -0.46 4.94
N PHE A 180 4.05 0.60 5.72
CA PHE A 180 5.02 1.64 5.35
C PHE A 180 6.45 1.12 5.19
N LEU A 181 6.80 -0.03 5.79
CA LEU A 181 8.15 -0.61 5.68
C LEU A 181 8.48 -1.10 4.27
N HIS A 182 7.48 -1.31 3.42
CA HIS A 182 7.69 -1.73 2.03
C HIS A 182 7.78 -0.57 1.04
N TYR A 183 7.51 0.67 1.47
CA TYR A 183 7.32 1.80 0.57
C TYR A 183 8.59 2.56 0.20
N GLN A 184 9.75 2.15 0.72
CA GLN A 184 11.08 2.67 0.34
C GLN A 184 11.09 4.21 0.23
N PRO A 185 10.79 4.94 1.32
CA PRO A 185 10.58 6.38 1.27
C PRO A 185 11.84 7.12 0.78
N TYR A 186 11.70 7.92 -0.27
CA TYR A 186 12.65 8.99 -0.58
C TYR A 186 12.38 10.21 0.29
N THR A 187 11.10 10.53 0.47
CA THR A 187 10.63 11.51 1.45
C THR A 187 9.65 10.83 2.40
N ALA A 188 9.87 10.98 3.70
CA ALA A 188 8.92 10.56 4.72
C ALA A 188 8.34 11.80 5.42
N VAL A 189 7.03 11.80 5.67
CA VAL A 189 6.35 12.77 6.52
C VAL A 189 5.80 12.01 7.72
N VAL A 190 6.12 12.47 8.93
CA VAL A 190 5.59 11.90 10.19
C VAL A 190 4.76 12.98 10.88
N THR A 191 3.43 12.80 10.89
CA THR A 191 2.48 13.79 11.42
C THR A 191 2.36 13.77 12.94
N GLY A 192 2.57 12.61 13.57
CA GLY A 192 2.48 12.40 15.01
C GLY A 192 2.52 10.91 15.35
N ILE A 193 3.00 10.56 16.54
CA ILE A 193 3.06 9.17 17.02
C ILE A 193 2.41 9.06 18.39
N GLU A 194 1.27 8.40 18.43
CA GLU A 194 0.51 8.09 19.62
C GLU A 194 0.22 6.58 19.69
N PHE A 195 0.06 6.08 20.91
CA PHE A 195 -0.35 4.70 21.14
C PHE A 195 -1.87 4.57 21.02
N ASP A 196 -2.37 4.52 19.79
CA ASP A 196 -3.81 4.39 19.48
C ASP A 196 -4.20 2.97 19.00
N HIS A 197 -3.21 2.18 18.59
CA HIS A 197 -3.38 0.85 17.98
C HIS A 197 -2.90 -0.29 18.89
N ALA A 198 -3.55 -0.45 20.04
CA ALA A 198 -3.23 -1.50 21.01
C ALA A 198 -3.51 -2.93 20.50
N ASP A 199 -4.28 -3.07 19.41
CA ASP A 199 -4.54 -4.33 18.72
C ASP A 199 -3.36 -4.81 17.87
N ILE A 200 -2.43 -3.91 17.52
CA ILE A 200 -1.28 -4.18 16.64
C ILE A 200 0.03 -4.08 17.42
N PHE A 201 0.17 -3.08 18.28
CA PHE A 201 1.40 -2.82 19.02
C PHE A 201 1.22 -3.16 20.50
N SER A 202 2.24 -3.79 21.08
CA SER A 202 2.27 -4.11 22.52
C SER A 202 2.49 -2.89 23.42
N GLY A 203 2.76 -1.72 22.85
CA GLY A 203 2.99 -0.47 23.56
C GLY A 203 3.70 0.59 22.72
N LEU A 204 3.91 1.77 23.31
CA LEU A 204 4.53 2.93 22.65
C LEU A 204 5.94 2.61 22.11
N ASP A 205 6.74 1.82 22.82
CA ASP A 205 8.08 1.45 22.34
C ASP A 205 8.06 0.61 21.07
N ALA A 206 7.02 -0.23 20.90
CA ALA A 206 6.89 -1.08 19.72
C ALA A 206 6.52 -0.27 18.47
N ILE A 207 5.58 0.69 18.60
CA ILE A 207 5.27 1.62 17.51
C ILE A 207 6.46 2.54 17.20
N LEU A 208 7.12 3.10 18.22
CA LEU A 208 8.33 3.90 18.01
C LEU A 208 9.40 3.10 17.27
N LYS A 209 9.64 1.84 17.63
CA LYS A 209 10.58 0.98 16.91
C LYS A 209 10.21 0.87 15.42
N ALA A 210 8.95 0.63 15.10
CA ALA A 210 8.52 0.54 13.70
C ALA A 210 8.77 1.84 12.93
N PHE A 211 8.51 3.00 13.55
CA PHE A 211 8.80 4.30 12.95
C PHE A 211 10.31 4.56 12.80
N ARG A 212 11.15 4.13 13.74
CA ARG A 212 12.61 4.19 13.59
C ARG A 212 13.08 3.34 12.42
N ASP A 213 12.56 2.11 12.30
CA ASP A 213 12.88 1.22 11.17
C ASP A 213 12.46 1.86 9.84
N PHE A 214 11.29 2.50 9.79
CA PHE A 214 10.81 3.25 8.62
C PHE A 214 11.71 4.42 8.24
N VAL A 215 12.10 5.25 9.21
CA VAL A 215 13.00 6.39 8.98
C VAL A 215 14.37 5.94 8.48
N ARG A 216 14.88 4.81 8.98
CA ARG A 216 16.16 4.25 8.53
C ARG A 216 16.16 3.76 7.09
N LEU A 217 14.99 3.58 6.47
CA LEU A 217 14.88 3.27 5.04
C LEU A 217 15.15 4.47 4.15
N ILE A 218 15.12 5.69 4.69
CA ILE A 218 15.33 6.92 3.94
C ILE A 218 16.81 6.97 3.47
N PRO A 219 17.06 7.16 2.15
CA PRO A 219 18.43 7.27 1.66
C PRO A 219 19.08 8.59 2.12
N GLU A 220 20.41 8.69 2.07
CA GLU A 220 21.15 9.91 2.46
C GLU A 220 20.74 11.17 1.67
N ARG A 221 20.25 10.99 0.44
CA ARG A 221 19.72 12.10 -0.39
C ARG A 221 18.24 12.38 -0.15
N GLY A 222 17.61 11.58 0.70
CA GLY A 222 16.20 11.67 1.05
C GLY A 222 15.92 12.71 2.14
N HIS A 223 14.64 12.84 2.47
CA HIS A 223 14.14 13.84 3.40
C HIS A 223 13.21 13.21 4.44
N LEU A 224 13.39 13.60 5.69
CA LEU A 224 12.43 13.34 6.76
C LEU A 224 11.81 14.67 7.18
N ILE A 225 10.49 14.77 7.08
CA ILE A 225 9.69 15.91 7.53
C ILE A 225 8.93 15.47 8.78
N ILE A 226 9.14 16.16 9.89
CA ILE A 226 8.63 15.77 11.21
C ILE A 226 7.79 16.90 11.76
N ASN A 227 6.67 16.57 12.40
CA ASN A 227 5.95 17.51 13.24
C ASN A 227 6.75 17.80 14.54
N ALA A 228 7.32 19.00 14.66
CA ALA A 228 8.09 19.41 15.84
C ALA A 228 7.26 19.52 17.14
N ASP A 229 5.93 19.65 17.03
CA ASP A 229 5.03 19.74 18.18
C ASP A 229 4.80 18.38 18.85
N ASP A 230 5.18 17.27 18.21
CA ASP A 230 5.11 15.92 18.78
C ASP A 230 6.50 15.42 19.23
N PRO A 231 6.74 15.28 20.56
CA PRO A 231 8.01 14.79 21.08
C PRO A 231 8.39 13.39 20.58
N ASN A 232 7.40 12.51 20.35
CA ASN A 232 7.66 11.15 19.87
C ASN A 232 8.19 11.18 18.44
N SER A 233 7.57 11.98 17.56
CA SER A 233 8.05 12.22 16.20
C SER A 233 9.42 12.88 16.19
N MET A 234 9.66 13.89 17.04
CA MET A 234 10.96 14.54 17.17
C MET A 234 12.09 13.58 17.57
N SER A 235 11.77 12.54 18.36
CA SER A 235 12.76 11.52 18.72
C SER A 235 13.31 10.72 17.53
N LEU A 236 12.63 10.76 16.37
CA LEU A 236 13.08 10.08 15.14
C LEU A 236 14.14 10.86 14.37
N ALA A 237 14.34 12.15 14.65
CA ALA A 237 15.25 13.00 13.88
C ALA A 237 16.67 12.43 13.79
N SER A 238 17.16 11.83 14.88
CA SER A 238 18.50 11.23 14.96
C SER A 238 18.65 9.91 14.21
N GLU A 239 17.55 9.29 13.78
CA GLU A 239 17.54 8.02 13.05
C GLU A 239 17.69 8.20 11.54
N CYS A 240 17.41 9.41 11.04
CA CYS A 240 17.49 9.73 9.62
C CYS A 240 18.93 10.03 9.20
N LYS A 241 19.40 9.37 8.14
CA LYS A 241 20.70 9.69 7.50
C LYS A 241 20.61 10.81 6.46
N GLY A 242 19.39 11.19 6.07
CA GLY A 242 19.11 12.22 5.09
C GLY A 242 18.90 13.60 5.73
N CYS A 243 18.30 14.51 4.95
CA CYS A 243 17.94 15.84 5.44
C CYS A 243 16.71 15.76 6.36
N VAL A 244 16.79 16.38 7.54
CA VAL A 244 15.67 16.47 8.48
C VAL A 244 15.10 17.88 8.48
N ILE A 245 13.78 17.99 8.37
CA ILE A 245 13.00 19.23 8.43
C ILE A 245 12.00 19.08 9.56
N THR A 246 12.02 20.03 10.50
CA THR A 246 11.18 20.07 11.71
C THR A 246 10.36 21.35 11.74
#